data_AF-A0A318HUG3-F1
#
_entry.id   AF-A0A318HUG3-F1
#
_cell.length_a   1.000
_cell.length_b   1.000
_cell.length_c   1.000
_cell.angle_alpha   90.00
_cell.angle_beta   90.00
_cell.angle_gamma   90.00
#
_symmetry.space_group_name_H-M   'P 1'
#
loop_
_entity.id
_entity.type
_entity.pdbx_description
1 polymer ?
#
loop_
_entity_poly.entity_id
_entity_poly.type
_entity_poly.pdbx_seq_one_letter_code
_entity_poly.pdbx_strand_id
1 'polypeptide(L)'
;MAHDVLAFVSTLELTAIRVVGFSLGGFVAQQLLLKAPERFTKCILAGTGGAGGEGIDRVTRITIYDILRGWVTLRDPKHYLFFPVTPAGQ
;
A
#
# COMPACT_ATOMS: atom_id res chain seq x y z
N MET A 1 6.72 -12.00 -5.85
CA MET A 1 7.11 -11.19 -4.67
C MET A 1 7.00 -11.95 -3.35
N ALA A 2 5.82 -12.39 -2.89
CA ALA A 2 5.73 -13.08 -1.59
C ALA A 2 6.57 -14.37 -1.52
N HIS A 3 6.52 -15.22 -2.56
CA HIS A 3 7.38 -16.40 -2.64
C HIS A 3 8.87 -16.06 -2.60
N ASP A 4 9.28 -14.99 -3.29
CA ASP A 4 10.69 -14.57 -3.34
C ASP A 4 11.17 -14.11 -1.96
N VAL A 5 10.33 -13.38 -1.22
CA VAL A 5 10.62 -13.00 0.17
C VAL A 5 10.70 -14.24 1.07
N LEU A 6 9.80 -15.21 0.92
CA LEU A 6 9.86 -16.45 1.69
C LEU A 6 11.13 -17.26 1.38
N ALA A 7 11.54 -17.30 0.12
CA ALA A 7 12.80 -17.92 -0.29
C ALA A 7 13.99 -17.20 0.36
N PHE A 8 14.05 -15.87 0.26
CA PHE A 8 15.09 -15.05 0.86
C PHE A 8 15.25 -15.28 2.37
N VAL A 9 14.14 -15.23 3.12
CA VAL A 9 14.20 -15.43 4.59
C VAL A 9 14.52 -16.87 4.97
N SER A 10 14.23 -17.84 4.09
CA SER A 10 14.61 -19.24 4.32
C SER A 10 16.09 -19.48 4.04
N THR A 11 16.64 -18.84 3.00
CA THR A 11 18.09 -18.86 2.70
C THR A 11 18.92 -18.23 3.81
N LEU A 12 18.38 -17.21 4.49
CA LEU A 12 19.04 -16.57 5.64
C LEU A 12 18.72 -17.24 6.99
N GLU A 13 18.00 -18.37 6.97
CA GLU A 13 17.62 -19.13 8.17
C GLU A 13 16.89 -18.28 9.24
N LEU A 14 16.15 -17.25 8.80
CA LEU A 14 15.46 -16.34 9.71
C LEU A 14 14.21 -17.01 10.30
N THR A 15 14.12 -16.93 11.62
CA THR A 15 12.99 -17.43 12.42
C THR A 15 12.32 -16.27 13.17
N ALA A 16 11.06 -16.44 13.55
CA ALA A 16 10.28 -15.47 14.34
C ALA A 16 10.21 -14.03 13.77
N ILE A 17 10.00 -13.89 12.46
CA ILE A 17 10.18 -12.64 11.70
C ILE A 17 9.09 -11.62 12.05
N ARG A 18 9.46 -10.34 12.13
CA ARG A 18 8.51 -9.22 12.18
C ARG A 18 8.56 -8.48 10.86
N VAL A 19 7.40 -8.21 10.27
CA VAL A 19 7.31 -7.59 8.93
C VAL A 19 6.58 -6.25 8.99
N VAL A 20 7.08 -5.27 8.25
CA VAL A 20 6.41 -4.00 8.00
C VAL A 20 6.14 -3.89 6.51
N GLY A 21 4.87 -3.82 6.13
CA GLY A 21 4.45 -3.61 4.76
C GLY A 21 3.98 -2.17 4.55
N PHE A 22 4.75 -1.39 3.79
CA PHE A 22 4.39 -0.02 3.41
C PHE A 22 3.85 0.05 1.98
N SER A 23 2.73 0.75 1.77
CA SER A 23 2.12 0.92 0.44
C SER A 23 1.95 -0.42 -0.28
N LEU A 24 2.46 -0.60 -1.50
CA LEU A 24 2.44 -1.88 -2.23
C LEU A 24 3.08 -3.04 -1.44
N GLY A 25 4.09 -2.75 -0.61
CA GLY A 25 4.69 -3.75 0.29
C GLY A 25 3.68 -4.28 1.33
N GLY A 26 2.65 -3.50 1.66
CA GLY A 26 1.52 -3.94 2.46
C GLY A 26 0.74 -5.10 1.83
N PHE A 27 0.57 -5.08 0.50
CA PHE A 27 -0.07 -6.19 -0.22
C PHE A 27 0.80 -7.45 -0.20
N VAL A 28 2.12 -7.28 -0.36
CA VAL A 28 3.07 -8.38 -0.25
C VAL A 28 3.06 -8.96 1.17
N ALA A 29 3.09 -8.12 2.20
CA ALA A 29 3.04 -8.55 3.60
C ALA A 29 1.77 -9.35 3.93
N GLN A 30 0.60 -8.94 3.43
CA GLN A 30 -0.63 -9.71 3.58
C GLN A 30 -0.53 -11.10 2.92
N GLN A 31 0.04 -11.18 1.72
CA GLN A 31 0.27 -12.45 1.04
C GLN A 31 1.26 -13.36 1.78
N LEU A 32 2.28 -12.79 2.43
CA LEU A 32 3.21 -13.54 3.27
C LEU A 32 2.50 -14.19 4.46
N LEU A 33 1.67 -13.41 5.17
CA LEU A 33 0.91 -13.90 6.31
C LEU A 33 -0.10 -14.98 5.93
N LEU A 34 -0.69 -14.90 4.73
CA LEU A 34 -1.61 -15.94 4.24
C LEU A 34 -0.88 -17.22 3.83
N LYS A 35 0.35 -17.12 3.34
CA LYS A 35 1.12 -18.25 2.81
C LYS A 35 1.91 -19.01 3.87
N ALA A 36 2.49 -18.32 4.84
CA ALA A 36 3.38 -18.89 5.85
C ALA A 36 3.21 -18.15 7.19
N PRO A 37 2.00 -18.14 7.78
CA PRO A 37 1.70 -17.39 9.00
C PRO A 37 2.65 -17.72 10.16
N GLU A 38 3.09 -18.97 10.27
CA GLU A 38 3.99 -19.47 11.30
C GLU A 38 5.38 -18.81 11.28
N ARG A 39 5.77 -18.21 10.15
CA ARG A 39 7.06 -17.52 10.01
C ARG A 39 7.07 -16.13 10.65
N PHE A 40 5.89 -15.55 10.91
CA PHE A 40 5.76 -14.15 11.30
C PHE A 40 5.16 -13.99 12.70
N THR A 41 5.86 -13.28 13.58
CA THR A 41 5.40 -13.01 14.95
C THR A 41 4.63 -11.69 15.07
N LYS A 42 4.85 -10.76 14.13
CA LYS A 42 4.13 -9.48 14.08
C LYS A 42 4.13 -8.92 12.66
N CYS A 43 3.04 -8.25 12.31
CA CYS A 43 2.93 -7.49 11.08
C CYS A 43 2.45 -6.06 11.39
N ILE A 44 3.05 -5.08 10.73
CA ILE A 44 2.55 -3.70 10.67
C ILE A 44 2.23 -3.40 9.21
N LEU A 45 0.99 -2.98 8.95
CA LEU A 45 0.55 -2.48 7.65
C LEU A 45 0.46 -0.96 7.75
N ALA A 46 1.24 -0.26 6.93
CA ALA A 46 1.35 1.20 6.96
C ALA A 46 1.05 1.79 5.57
N GLY A 47 0.19 2.81 5.51
CA GLY A 47 -0.13 3.50 4.26
C GLY A 47 -0.63 2.56 3.14
N THR A 48 -1.33 1.49 3.50
CA THR A 48 -1.84 0.46 2.58
C THR A 48 -3.28 0.10 2.95
N GLY A 49 -4.04 -0.43 1.98
CA GLY A 49 -5.30 -1.12 2.24
C GLY A 49 -5.16 -2.64 2.15
N GLY A 50 -6.30 -3.35 2.19
CA GLY A 50 -6.36 -4.78 1.90
C GLY A 50 -5.98 -5.07 0.45
N ALA A 51 -5.13 -6.05 0.19
CA ALA A 51 -4.79 -6.46 -1.18
C ALA A 51 -6.07 -6.96 -1.88
N GLY A 52 -6.45 -6.31 -2.99
CA GLY A 52 -7.72 -6.60 -3.67
C GLY A 52 -8.97 -6.09 -2.95
N GLY A 53 -8.82 -5.25 -1.92
CA GLY A 53 -9.93 -4.60 -1.24
C GLY A 53 -10.68 -3.62 -2.16
N GLU A 54 -11.91 -3.30 -1.79
CA GLU A 54 -12.76 -2.42 -2.59
C GLU A 54 -12.09 -1.06 -2.86
N GLY A 55 -12.01 -0.69 -4.14
CA GLY A 55 -11.48 0.60 -4.58
C GLY A 55 -9.95 0.71 -4.60
N ILE A 56 -9.21 -0.33 -4.21
CA ILE A 56 -7.73 -0.34 -4.27
C ILE A 56 -7.23 -0.31 -5.71
N ASP A 57 -7.92 -0.99 -6.63
CA ASP A 57 -7.68 -0.96 -8.06
C ASP A 57 -7.81 0.45 -8.67
N ARG A 58 -8.60 1.33 -8.03
CA ARG A 58 -8.85 2.69 -8.52
C ARG A 58 -7.79 3.70 -8.10
N VAL A 59 -6.96 3.39 -7.10
CA VAL A 59 -6.01 4.36 -6.49
C VAL A 59 -5.12 4.99 -7.55
N THR A 60 -4.42 4.19 -8.37
CA THR A 60 -3.53 4.70 -9.41
C THR A 60 -4.26 5.62 -10.40
N ARG A 61 -5.45 5.22 -10.85
CA ARG A 61 -6.25 6.00 -11.79
C ARG A 61 -6.66 7.34 -11.18
N ILE A 62 -7.15 7.34 -9.94
CA ILE A 62 -7.56 8.55 -9.22
C ILE A 62 -6.35 9.47 -9.03
N THR A 63 -5.22 8.92 -8.59
CA THR A 63 -4.00 9.72 -8.38
C THR A 63 -3.53 10.40 -9.65
N ILE A 64 -3.45 9.68 -10.77
CA ILE A 64 -3.05 10.26 -12.06
C ILE A 64 -4.06 11.32 -12.51
N TYR A 65 -5.35 11.01 -12.41
CA TYR A 65 -6.41 11.95 -12.78
C TYR A 65 -6.33 13.25 -11.98
N ASP A 66 -6.17 13.19 -10.66
CA ASP A 66 -6.13 14.37 -9.79
C ASP A 66 -4.83 15.17 -9.95
N ILE A 67 -3.70 14.51 -10.25
CA ILE A 67 -2.46 15.21 -10.64
C ILE A 67 -2.67 16.00 -11.92
N LEU A 68 -3.23 15.38 -12.96
CA LEU A 68 -3.53 16.04 -14.22
C LEU A 68 -4.54 17.18 -14.02
N ARG A 69 -5.57 16.96 -13.20
CA ARG A 69 -6.56 17.97 -12.84
C ARG A 69 -5.92 19.17 -12.11
N GLY A 70 -5.00 18.91 -11.17
CA GLY A 70 -4.14 19.91 -10.53
C GLY A 70 -3.46 20.78 -11.56
N TRP A 71 -2.73 20.14 -12.46
CA TRP A 71 -1.96 20.80 -13.50
C TRP A 71 -2.83 21.66 -14.44
N VAL A 72 -3.92 21.13 -15.01
CA VAL A 72 -4.79 21.88 -15.93
C VAL A 72 -5.56 23.02 -15.26
N THR A 73 -5.74 22.97 -13.94
CA THR A 73 -6.41 24.03 -13.18
C THR A 73 -5.43 24.97 -12.46
N LEU A 74 -4.13 24.85 -12.72
CA LEU A 74 -3.07 25.64 -12.08
C LEU A 74 -3.12 25.57 -10.54
N ARG A 75 -3.49 24.42 -10.00
CA ARG A 75 -3.50 24.13 -8.56
C ARG A 75 -2.45 23.08 -8.23
N ASP A 76 -1.96 23.10 -6.99
CA ASP A 76 -1.15 22.00 -6.47
C ASP A 76 -1.97 20.69 -6.55
N PRO A 77 -1.42 19.57 -7.06
CA PRO A 77 -2.09 18.27 -7.09
C PRO A 77 -2.73 17.84 -5.76
N LYS A 78 -2.14 18.25 -4.64
CA LYS A 78 -2.66 17.99 -3.29
C LYS A 78 -4.07 18.53 -3.09
N HIS A 79 -4.42 19.63 -3.78
CA HIS A 79 -5.76 20.24 -3.74
C HIS A 79 -6.86 19.23 -4.05
N TYR A 80 -6.64 18.35 -5.02
CA TYR A 80 -7.63 17.32 -5.39
C TYR A 80 -7.38 15.98 -4.72
N LEU A 81 -6.12 15.64 -4.44
CA LEU A 81 -5.76 14.34 -3.86
C LEU A 81 -6.15 14.20 -2.38
N PHE A 82 -6.08 15.28 -1.61
CA PHE A 82 -6.15 15.22 -0.14
C PHE A 82 -7.25 16.07 0.47
N PHE A 83 -7.85 16.97 -0.32
CA PHE A 83 -8.88 17.87 0.17
C PHE A 83 -10.20 17.65 -0.59
N PRO A 84 -11.33 17.47 0.13
CA PRO A 84 -12.62 17.35 -0.51
C PRO A 84 -13.01 18.68 -1.18
N VAL A 85 -13.68 18.61 -2.33
CA VAL A 85 -14.17 19.78 -3.07
C VAL A 85 -15.46 20.30 -2.42
N THR A 86 -15.37 20.73 -1.17
CA THR A 86 -16.44 21.31 -0.37
C THR A 86 -15.96 22.62 0.26
N PRO A 87 -16.86 23.52 0.69
CA PRO A 87 -16.45 24.78 1.35
C PRO A 87 -15.62 24.60 2.63
N ALA A 88 -15.70 23.44 3.29
CA ALA A 88 -14.91 23.14 4.49
C ALA A 88 -13.54 22.50 4.16
N GLY A 89 -13.37 22.00 2.94
CA GLY A 89 -12.13 21.39 2.46
C GLY A 89 -11.25 22.34 1.66
N GLN A 90 -11.68 23.58 1.43
CA GLN A 90 -10.96 24.63 0.72
C GLN A 90 -10.81 25.86 1.63
#